data_AF-A0A2A2IF74-F1
#
_entry.id   AF-A0A2A2IF74-F1
#
_cell.length_a   1.000
_cell.length_b   1.000
_cell.length_c   1.000
_cell.angle_alpha   90.00
_cell.angle_beta   90.00
_cell.angle_gamma   90.00
#
_symmetry.space_group_name_H-M   'P 1'
#
loop_
_entity.id
_entity.type
_entity.pdbx_description
1 polymer ?
#
loop_
_entity_poly.entity_id
_entity_poly.type
_entity_poly.pdbx_seq_one_letter_code
_entity_poly.pdbx_strand_id
1 'polypeptide(L)' 'MNLLLVMIGGIFGAISRFALGEWIHTNNGFPLGTFLINLIGCFILGWWFLTFVSQKEKIRPDLIIVSQIVFY' A
#
# COMPACT_ATOMS: atom_id res chain seq x y z
N MET A 1 -10.00 16.20 3.70
CA MET A 1 -10.28 14.88 3.10
C MET A 1 -10.51 15.03 1.60
N ASN A 2 -9.47 14.94 0.79
CA ASN A 2 -9.64 14.92 -0.67
C ASN A 2 -10.11 13.53 -1.11
N LEU A 3 -11.43 13.35 -1.20
CA LEU A 3 -12.07 12.07 -1.54
C LEU A 3 -11.54 11.47 -2.85
N LEU A 4 -11.26 12.32 -3.82
CA LEU A 4 -10.75 11.95 -5.14
C LEU A 4 -9.36 11.29 -5.05
N LEU A 5 -8.52 11.76 -4.13
CA LEU A 5 -7.19 11.21 -3.86
C LEU A 5 -7.27 9.83 -3.19
N VAL A 6 -8.24 9.66 -2.30
CA VAL A 6 -8.55 8.37 -1.66
C VAL A 6 -9.05 7.35 -2.68
N MET A 7 -9.96 7.76 -3.58
CA MET A 7 -10.46 6.89 -4.65
C MET A 7 -9.35 6.44 -5.59
N ILE A 8 -8.47 7.36 -6.03
CA ILE A 8 -7.34 7.02 -6.90
C ILE A 8 -6.37 6.07 -6.18
N GLY A 9 -6.03 6.36 -4.91
CA GLY A 9 -5.17 5.50 -4.11
C GLY A 9 -5.75 4.09 -3.94
N GLY A 10 -7.05 3.99 -3.68
CA GLY A 10 -7.76 2.71 -3.54
C GLY A 10 -7.79 1.90 -4.83
N ILE A 11 -8.09 2.54 -5.97
CA ILE A 11 -8.08 1.86 -7.28
C ILE A 11 -6.68 1.33 -7.59
N PHE A 12 -5.65 2.17 -7.40
CA PHE A 12 -4.27 1.78 -7.67
C PHE A 12 -3.80 0.64 -6.75
N GLY A 13 -4.11 0.71 -5.45
CA GLY A 13 -3.79 -0.34 -4.49
C GLY A 13 -4.53 -1.66 -4.77
N ALA A 14 -5.78 -1.61 -5.23
CA ALA A 14 -6.53 -2.80 -5.59
C ALA A 14 -5.94 -3.48 -6.83
N ILE A 15 -5.61 -2.70 -7.88
CA ILE A 15 -5.03 -3.22 -9.11
C ILE A 15 -3.65 -3.85 -8.86
N SER A 16 -2.79 -3.20 -8.07
CA SER A 16 -1.46 -3.74 -7.77
C SER A 16 -1.53 -5.07 -7.02
N ARG A 17 -2.45 -5.20 -6.06
CA ARG A 17 -2.70 -6.47 -5.35
C ARG A 17 -3.19 -7.56 -6.28
N PHE A 18 -4.15 -7.23 -7.14
CA PHE A 18 -4.71 -8.19 -8.08
C PHE A 18 -3.64 -8.70 -9.07
N ALA A 19 -2.89 -7.78 -9.68
CA ALA A 19 -1.85 -8.12 -10.65
C ALA A 19 -0.72 -8.96 -10.05
N LEU A 20 -0.26 -8.61 -8.84
CA LEU A 20 0.78 -9.38 -8.15
C LEU A 20 0.26 -10.72 -7.63
N GLY A 21 -1.02 -10.80 -7.26
CA GLY A 21 -1.67 -12.05 -6.85
C GLY A 21 -1.80 -13.05 -8.01
N GLU A 22 -2.13 -12.57 -9.21
CA GLU A 22 -2.14 -13.37 -10.44
C GLU A 22 -0.73 -13.81 -10.87
N TRP A 23 0.27 -12.92 -10.71
CA TRP A 23 1.63 -13.24 -11.12
C TRP A 23 2.27 -14.33 -10.25
N ILE A 24 1.94 -14.36 -8.96
CA ILE A 24 2.47 -15.34 -8.00
C ILE A 24 1.47 -16.49 -7.82
N HIS A 25 1.46 -17.40 -8.80
CA HIS A 25 0.70 -18.65 -8.69
C HIS A 25 1.25 -19.52 -7.55
N THR A 26 0.40 -19.83 -6.57
CA THR A 26 0.78 -20.77 -5.50
C THR A 26 0.07 -22.10 -5.67
N ASN A 27 0.86 -23.16 -5.88
CA ASN A 27 0.35 -24.53 -6.06
C ASN A 27 0.16 -25.30 -4.73
N ASN A 28 0.61 -24.73 -3.60
CA ASN A 28 0.72 -25.44 -2.31
C ASN A 28 -0.32 -25.01 -1.24
N GLY A 29 -1.43 -24.38 -1.63
CA GLY A 29 -2.51 -24.00 -0.69
C GLY A 29 -2.22 -22.82 0.24
N PHE A 30 -0.98 -22.33 0.30
CA PHE A 30 -0.62 -21.10 1.02
C PHE A 30 -0.72 -19.88 0.09
N PRO A 31 -1.38 -18.77 0.44
CA PRO A 31 -1.48 -17.61 -0.43
C PRO A 31 -0.19 -16.77 -0.43
N LEU A 32 0.90 -17.29 -1.03
CA LEU A 32 2.21 -16.60 -1.07
C LEU A 32 2.10 -15.24 -1.74
N GLY A 33 1.31 -15.11 -2.80
CA GLY A 33 1.09 -13.85 -3.49
C GLY A 33 0.56 -12.78 -2.55
N THR A 34 -0.53 -13.07 -1.83
CA THR A 34 -1.12 -12.15 -0.86
C THR A 34 -0.17 -11.81 0.29
N PHE A 35 0.58 -12.80 0.79
CA PHE A 35 1.56 -12.57 1.86
C PHE A 35 2.68 -11.63 1.41
N LEU A 36 3.27 -11.87 0.24
CA LEU A 36 4.38 -11.08 -0.28
C LEU A 36 3.96 -9.64 -0.59
N ILE A 37 2.75 -9.44 -1.13
CA ILE A 37 2.25 -8.09 -1.40
C ILE A 37 2.08 -7.28 -0.12
N ASN A 38 1.51 -7.88 0.94
CA ASN A 38 1.39 -7.22 2.24
C ASN A 38 2.77 -6.93 2.86
N LEU A 39 3.70 -7.88 2.74
CA LEU A 39 5.06 -7.70 3.25
C LEU A 39 5.75 -6.51 2.56
N ILE A 40 5.70 -6.46 1.23
CA ILE A 40 6.27 -5.37 0.43
C ILE A 40 5.56 -4.05 0.73
N GLY A 41 4.23 -4.05 0.83
CA GLY A 41 3.43 -2.87 1.18
C GLY A 41 3.83 -2.26 2.53
N CYS A 42 3.99 -3.10 3.56
CA CYS A 42 4.45 -2.69 4.88
C CYS A 42 5.88 -2.11 4.85
N PHE A 43 6.80 -2.71 4.08
CA PHE A 43 8.16 -2.19 3.93
C PHE A 43 8.17 -0.81 3.25
N ILE A 44 7.40 -0.63 2.17
CA ILE A 44 7.31 0.64 1.45
C ILE A 44 6.67 1.72 2.35
N LEU A 45 5.58 1.39 3.05
CA LEU A 45 4.94 2.28 4.02
C LEU A 45 5.90 2.70 5.13
N GLY A 46 6.60 1.73 5.74
CA GLY A 46 7.56 1.99 6.81
C GLY A 46 8.70 2.89 6.36
N TRP A 47 9.28 2.60 5.19
CA TRP A 47 10.32 3.43 4.59
C TRP A 47 9.85 4.86 4.31
N TRP A 48 8.66 5.00 3.71
CA TRP A 48 8.07 6.29 3.40
C TRP A 48 7.78 7.10 4.66
N PHE A 49 7.22 6.45 5.69
CA PHE A 49 6.92 7.09 6.97
C PHE A 49 8.20 7.56 7.68
N LEU A 50 9.22 6.72 7.76
CA LEU A 50 10.50 7.06 8.40
C LEU A 50 11.24 8.18 7.67
N THR A 51 11.19 8.21 6.34
CA THR A 51 11.95 9.17 5.53
C THR A 51 11.23 10.51 5.38
N PHE A 52 9.92 10.49 5.11
CA PHE A 52 9.18 11.67 4.71
C PHE A 52 8.26 12.22 5.80
N VAL A 53 7.64 11.35 6.59
CA VAL A 53 6.70 11.77 7.65
C VAL A 53 7.45 12.20 8.90
N SER A 54 8.45 11.43 9.33
CA SER A 54 9.22 11.70 10.54
C SER A 54 10.00 13.03 10.49
N GLN A 55 10.35 13.51 9.29
CA GLN A 55 11.12 14.76 9.12
C GLN A 55 10.26 16.01 8.97
N LYS A 56 8.92 15.89 8.97
CA LYS A 56 8.00 17.00 8.72
C LYS A 56 7.05 17.14 9.92
N GLU A 57 7.25 18.21 10.70
CA GLU A 57 6.40 18.60 11.85
C GLU A 57 4.89 18.73 11.51
N LYS A 58 4.54 19.02 10.26
CA LYS A 58 3.14 19.07 9.78
C LYS A 58 2.99 18.37 8.44
N ILE A 59 2.62 17.09 8.49
CA ILE A 59 2.14 16.33 7.33
C ILE A 59 0.62 16.49 7.22
N ARG A 60 0.11 16.68 6.01
CA ARG A 60 -1.34 16.67 5.79
C ARG A 60 -1.89 15.25 6.07
N PRO A 61 -2.89 15.10 6.97
CA PRO A 61 -3.43 13.79 7.33
C PRO A 61 -4.01 13.02 6.13
N ASP A 62 -4.47 13.74 5.10
CA ASP A 62 -4.96 13.15 3.84
C ASP A 62 -3.89 12.30 3.14
N LEU A 63 -2.61 12.68 3.22
CA LEU A 63 -1.51 11.96 2.58
C LEU A 63 -1.17 10.67 3.33
N ILE A 64 -1.29 10.69 4.65
CA ILE A 64 -1.07 9.52 5.50
C ILE A 64 -2.15 8.48 5.19
N ILE A 65 -3.41 8.90 5.13
CA ILE A 65 -4.55 8.01 4.85
C ILE A 65 -4.43 7.41 3.43
N VAL A 66 -4.08 8.22 2.42
CA VAL A 66 -3.91 7.71 1.05
C VAL A 66 -2.78 6.68 0.97
N SER A 67 -1.65 6.93 1.64
CA SER A 67 -0.54 5.96 1.65
C SER A 67 -0.97 4.61 2.25
N GLN A 68 -1.74 4.63 3.33
CA GLN A 68 -2.22 3.42 3.98
C GLN A 68 -3.18 2.65 3.06
N ILE A 69 -4.11 3.35 2.39
CA ILE A 69 -5.07 2.72 1.47
C ILE A 69 -4.38 2.06 0.25
N VAL A 70 -3.28 2.63 -0.22
CA VAL A 70 -2.54 2.05 -1.35
C VAL A 70 -1.84 0.75 -0.94
N PHE A 71 -1.23 0.72 0.25
CA PHE A 71 -0.26 -0.30 0.63
C PHE A 71 -0.73 -1.29 1.73
N TYR A 72 -1.87 -1.04 2.38
CA TYR A 72 -2.55 -1.93 3.35
C TYR A 72 -3.82 -2.54 2.76
#